data_AF-A0A937M1I8-F1
#
_entry.id   AF-A0A937M1I8-F1
#
_cell.length_a   1.000
_cell.length_b   1.000
_cell.length_c   1.000
_cell.angle_alpha   90.00
_cell.angle_beta   90.00
_cell.angle_gamma   90.00
#
_symmetry.space_group_name_H-M   'P 1'
#
loop_
_entity.id
_entity.type
_entity.pdbx_description
1 polymer ?
#
loop_
_entity_poly.entity_id
_entity_poly.type
_entity_poly.pdbx_seq_one_letter_code
_entity_poly.pdbx_strand_id
1 'polypeptide(L)'
;MSDLNSLDRIDIRLLAQLQLDASLSNLELAEQVGLSPTPCARRVKRLINDGFIQRQVAILNPEKLGFNLTAHVSISMDRHTPDRFENFETEIAGYEEVID
;
A
#
# COMPACT_ATOMS: atom_id res chain seq x y z
N MET A 1 18.40 5.79 4.52
CA MET A 1 18.36 7.02 3.67
C MET A 1 19.07 6.83 2.31
N SER A 2 19.30 5.59 1.85
CA SER A 2 20.11 5.28 0.65
C SER A 2 19.32 4.83 -0.58
N ASP A 3 18.06 4.42 -0.44
CA ASP A 3 17.38 3.65 -1.52
C ASP A 3 16.67 4.54 -2.55
N LEU A 4 16.26 5.76 -2.18
CA LEU A 4 15.68 6.73 -3.11
C LEU A 4 16.65 7.14 -4.23
N ASN A 5 17.97 7.09 -4.00
CA ASN A 5 18.97 7.37 -5.04
C ASN A 5 19.10 6.25 -6.10
N SER A 6 18.43 5.11 -5.91
CA SER A 6 18.46 3.97 -6.84
C SER A 6 17.29 3.94 -7.83
N LEU A 7 16.25 4.76 -7.60
CA LEU A 7 15.09 4.88 -8.48
C LEU A 7 15.37 5.93 -9.55
N ASP A 8 15.30 5.52 -10.82
CA ASP A 8 15.31 6.47 -11.91
C ASP A 8 13.90 7.01 -12.22
N ARG A 9 13.84 7.96 -13.15
CA ARG A 9 12.56 8.60 -13.52
C ARG A 9 11.53 7.61 -14.07
N ILE A 10 11.97 6.52 -14.70
CA ILE A 10 11.05 5.50 -15.23
C ILE A 10 10.52 4.65 -14.09
N ASP A 11 11.35 4.30 -13.12
CA ASP A 11 10.91 3.56 -11.94
C ASP A 11 9.85 4.34 -11.15
N ILE A 12 10.05 5.65 -10.95
CA ILE A 12 9.06 6.52 -10.31
C ILE A 12 7.73 6.51 -11.10
N ARG A 13 7.80 6.57 -12.43
CA ARG A 13 6.61 6.55 -13.28
C ARG A 13 5.90 5.19 -13.24
N LEU A 14 6.64 4.09 -13.20
CA LEU A 14 6.09 2.73 -13.02
C LEU A 14 5.35 2.61 -11.69
N LEU A 15 5.97 3.05 -10.59
CA LEU A 15 5.34 3.02 -9.26
C LEU A 15 4.07 3.88 -9.23
N ALA A 16 4.10 5.06 -9.85
CA ALA A 16 2.93 5.93 -9.94
C ALA A 16 1.78 5.27 -10.73
N GLN A 17 2.07 4.64 -11.88
CA GLN A 17 1.02 3.93 -12.64
C GLN A 17 0.48 2.72 -11.87
N LEU A 18 1.34 1.93 -11.23
CA LEU A 18 0.91 0.77 -10.45
C LEU A 18 0.13 1.13 -9.18
N GLN A 19 0.40 2.28 -8.56
CA GLN A 19 -0.41 2.78 -7.45
C GLN A 19 -1.79 3.27 -7.90
N LEU A 20 -1.89 3.82 -9.11
CA LEU A 20 -3.19 4.20 -9.69
C LEU A 20 -3.99 2.98 -10.12
N ASP A 21 -3.34 2.05 -10.83
CA ASP A 21 -3.95 0.81 -11.31
C ASP A 21 -2.91 -0.31 -11.44
N ALA A 22 -2.94 -1.22 -10.47
CA ALA A 22 -2.09 -2.41 -10.46
C ALA A 22 -2.60 -3.53 -11.39
N SER A 23 -3.78 -3.39 -11.99
CA SER A 23 -4.38 -4.41 -12.87
C SER A 23 -3.89 -4.36 -14.31
N LEU A 24 -3.18 -3.28 -14.69
CA LEU A 24 -2.62 -3.09 -16.02
C LEU A 24 -1.74 -4.27 -16.42
N SER A 25 -1.93 -4.75 -17.66
CA SER A 25 -1.01 -5.71 -18.25
C SER A 25 0.38 -5.09 -18.43
N ASN A 26 1.40 -5.94 -18.49
CA ASN A 26 2.76 -5.46 -18.72
C ASN A 26 2.93 -4.75 -20.09
N LEU A 27 2.06 -5.03 -21.07
CA LEU A 27 2.04 -4.29 -22.34
C LEU A 27 1.51 -2.87 -22.15
N GLU A 28 0.35 -2.72 -21.53
CA GLU A 28 -0.28 -1.41 -21.26
C GLU A 28 0.61 -0.54 -20.36
N LEU A 29 1.16 -1.12 -19.30
CA LEU A 29 2.09 -0.43 -18.42
C LEU A 29 3.33 0.06 -19.17
N ALA A 30 3.89 -0.77 -20.07
CA ALA A 30 5.05 -0.40 -20.87
C ALA A 30 4.75 0.76 -21.82
N GLU A 31 3.59 0.74 -22.48
CA GLU A 31 3.13 1.85 -23.33
C GLU A 31 3.00 3.15 -22.54
N GLN A 32 2.39 3.10 -21.35
CA GLN A 32 2.21 4.28 -20.49
C GLN A 32 3.52 4.89 -19.98
N VAL A 33 4.58 4.09 -19.80
CA VAL A 33 5.89 4.57 -19.34
C VAL A 33 6.91 4.78 -20.47
N GLY A 34 6.54 4.49 -21.73
CA GLY A 34 7.41 4.66 -22.89
C GLY A 34 8.54 3.62 -22.98
N LEU A 35 8.28 2.38 -22.57
CA LEU A 35 9.19 1.25 -22.67
C LEU A 35 8.64 0.16 -23.60
N SER A 36 9.51 -0.74 -24.05
CA SER A 36 9.06 -2.03 -24.57
C SER A 36 8.67 -2.99 -23.42
N PRO A 37 7.85 -4.02 -23.68
CA PRO A 37 7.34 -4.91 -22.62
C PRO A 37 8.44 -5.61 -21.80
N THR A 38 9.54 -6.06 -22.43
CA THR A 38 10.62 -6.78 -21.75
C THR A 38 11.36 -5.95 -20.68
N PRO A 39 11.87 -4.73 -20.97
CA PRO A 39 12.50 -3.89 -19.94
C PRO A 39 11.52 -3.41 -18.87
N CYS A 40 10.23 -3.23 -19.20
CA CYS A 40 9.19 -2.91 -18.22
C CYS A 40 9.05 -4.04 -17.18
N ALA A 41 8.85 -5.28 -17.63
CA ALA A 41 8.72 -6.44 -16.74
C ALA A 41 9.94 -6.62 -15.83
N ARG A 42 11.15 -6.44 -16.39
CA ARG A 42 12.39 -6.55 -15.61
C ARG A 42 12.48 -5.49 -14.50
N ARG A 43 12.06 -4.26 -14.78
CA ARG A 43 12.06 -3.17 -13.80
C ARG A 43 11.02 -3.41 -12.70
N VAL A 44 9.80 -3.79 -13.05
CA VAL A 44 8.75 -4.12 -12.06
C VAL A 44 9.22 -5.25 -11.14
N LYS A 45 9.79 -6.33 -11.70
CA LYS A 45 10.34 -7.43 -10.90
C LYS A 45 11.45 -6.97 -9.95
N ARG A 46 12.34 -6.08 -10.39
CA ARG A 46 13.35 -5.48 -9.52
C ARG A 46 12.70 -4.67 -8.39
N LEU A 47 11.72 -3.82 -8.70
CA LEU A 47 11.03 -2.99 -7.69
C LEU A 47 10.33 -3.82 -6.61
N ILE A 48 9.81 -4.99 -6.97
CA ILE A 48 9.26 -5.96 -6.01
C ILE A 48 10.39 -6.58 -5.16
N ASN A 49 11.43 -7.11 -5.81
CA ASN A 49 12.54 -7.78 -5.13
C ASN A 49 13.29 -6.86 -4.16
N ASP A 50 13.44 -5.59 -4.53
CA ASP A 50 14.13 -4.57 -3.75
C ASP A 50 13.20 -3.98 -2.64
N GLY A 51 11.93 -4.42 -2.57
CA GLY A 51 11.00 -4.04 -1.52
C GLY A 51 10.30 -2.68 -1.72
N PHE A 52 10.49 -2.02 -2.87
CA PHE A 52 9.73 -0.80 -3.20
C PHE A 52 8.25 -1.11 -3.40
N ILE A 53 7.92 -2.29 -3.93
CA ILE A 53 6.55 -2.80 -4.02
C ILE A 53 6.40 -3.92 -3.00
N GLN A 54 5.79 -3.61 -1.86
CA GLN A 54 5.61 -4.57 -0.77
C GLN A 54 4.44 -5.54 -1.03
N ARG A 55 3.33 -5.04 -1.56
CA ARG A 55 2.12 -5.82 -1.84
C ARG A 55 1.27 -5.17 -2.93
N GLN A 56 0.46 -5.99 -3.58
CA GLN A 56 -0.66 -5.57 -4.41
C GLN A 56 -1.92 -6.18 -3.81
N VAL A 57 -2.97 -5.37 -3.65
CA VAL A 57 -4.20 -5.77 -2.95
C VAL A 57 -5.42 -5.38 -3.78
N ALA A 58 -6.50 -6.16 -3.65
CA ALA A 58 -7.79 -5.78 -4.17
C ALA A 58 -8.47 -4.82 -3.19
N ILE A 59 -8.97 -3.68 -3.68
CA ILE A 59 -9.80 -2.77 -2.89
C ILE A 59 -11.25 -3.20 -3.04
N LEU A 60 -11.86 -3.61 -1.93
CA LEU A 60 -13.23 -4.12 -1.92
C LEU A 60 -14.22 -2.99 -1.67
N ASN A 61 -15.45 -3.15 -2.17
CA ASN A 61 -16.54 -2.22 -1.89
C ASN A 61 -17.17 -2.56 -0.53
N PRO A 62 -17.06 -1.70 0.50
CA PRO A 62 -17.57 -1.99 1.84
C PRO A 62 -19.10 -2.09 1.90
N GLU A 63 -19.83 -1.24 1.16
CA GLU A 63 -21.31 -1.23 1.14
C GLU A 63 -21.87 -2.55 0.60
N LYS A 64 -21.25 -3.10 -0.46
CA LYS A 64 -21.65 -4.40 -1.03
C LYS A 64 -21.34 -5.57 -0.10
N LEU A 65 -20.45 -5.39 0.85
CA LEU A 65 -20.11 -6.37 1.88
C LEU A 65 -20.94 -6.19 3.16
N GLY A 66 -21.84 -5.20 3.20
CA GLY A 66 -22.69 -4.91 4.36
C GLY A 66 -22.05 -3.98 5.40
N PHE A 67 -20.86 -3.43 5.13
CA PHE A 67 -20.19 -2.45 6.00
C PHE A 67 -20.68 -1.03 5.67
N ASN A 68 -21.89 -0.71 6.13
CA ASN A 68 -22.58 0.54 5.77
C ASN A 68 -22.29 1.70 6.73
N LEU A 69 -21.44 1.49 7.73
CA LEU A 69 -21.08 2.48 8.74
C LEU A 69 -19.57 2.42 8.97
N THR A 70 -18.92 3.58 8.85
CA THR A 70 -17.54 3.78 9.31
C THR A 70 -17.56 4.85 10.38
N ALA A 71 -16.93 4.57 11.52
CA ALA A 71 -16.86 5.49 12.66
C ALA A 71 -15.40 5.81 12.98
N HIS A 72 -15.09 7.10 13.13
CA HIS A 72 -13.83 7.54 13.72
C HIS A 72 -14.04 7.75 15.22
N VAL A 73 -13.36 6.95 16.04
CA VAL A 73 -13.50 6.98 17.50
C VAL A 73 -12.28 7.63 18.11
N SER A 74 -12.47 8.79 18.76
CA SER A 74 -11.40 9.41 19.56
C SER A 74 -11.49 8.91 21.00
N ILE A 75 -10.40 8.28 21.46
CA ILE A 75 -10.33 7.69 22.80
C ILE A 75 -9.38 8.54 23.64
N SER A 76 -9.88 9.01 24.79
CA SER A 76 -9.08 9.74 25.78
C SER A 76 -8.85 8.83 26.98
N MET A 77 -7.59 8.62 27.33
CA MET A 77 -7.21 7.85 28.52
C MET A 77 -6.93 8.78 29.70
N ASP A 78 -7.34 8.34 30.89
CA ASP A 78 -7.19 9.06 32.16
C ASP A 78 -5.72 9.18 32.61
N ARG A 79 -4.88 8.23 32.21
CA ARG A 79 -3.43 8.21 32.49
C ARG A 79 -2.63 7.78 31.27
N HIS A 80 -1.68 8.62 30.89
CA HIS A 80 -0.78 8.40 29.76
C HIS A 80 0.53 7.70 30.15
N THR A 81 0.43 6.50 30.73
CA THR A 81 1.61 5.64 30.96
C THR A 81 1.90 4.79 29.72
N PRO A 82 3.16 4.65 29.27
CA PRO A 82 3.52 3.88 28.07
C PRO A 82 2.88 2.48 28.03
N ASP A 83 2.97 1.75 29.14
CA ASP A 83 2.48 0.37 29.27
C ASP A 83 0.95 0.24 29.07
N ARG A 84 0.18 1.31 29.31
CA ARG A 84 -1.28 1.31 29.08
C ARG A 84 -1.64 1.57 27.63
N PHE A 85 -0.88 2.42 26.94
CA PHE A 85 -1.06 2.63 25.51
C PHE A 85 -0.75 1.35 24.73
N GLU A 86 0.37 0.69 25.04
CA GLU A 86 0.78 -0.53 24.35
C GLU A 86 -0.22 -1.69 24.54
N ASN A 87 -0.72 -1.87 25.77
CA ASN A 87 -1.77 -2.85 26.04
C ASN A 87 -3.08 -2.49 25.32
N PHE A 88 -3.46 -1.22 25.31
CA PHE A 88 -4.66 -0.77 24.60
C PHE A 88 -4.54 -1.02 23.10
N GLU A 89 -3.45 -0.59 22.46
CA GLU A 89 -3.17 -0.80 21.04
C GLU A 89 -3.18 -2.28 20.67
N THR A 90 -2.54 -3.13 21.47
CA THR A 90 -2.50 -4.58 21.25
C THR A 90 -3.90 -5.20 21.30
N GLU A 91 -4.71 -4.81 22.27
CA GLU A 91 -6.09 -5.31 22.40
C GLU A 91 -6.97 -4.82 21.24
N ILE A 92 -6.88 -3.55 20.85
CA ILE A 92 -7.74 -3.04 19.77
C ILE A 92 -7.36 -3.59 18.40
N ALA A 93 -6.08 -3.88 18.16
CA ALA A 93 -5.59 -4.48 16.91
C ALA A 93 -6.11 -5.91 16.70
N GLY A 94 -6.67 -6.55 17.74
CA GLY A 94 -7.30 -7.86 17.65
C GLY A 94 -8.72 -7.86 17.10
N TYR A 95 -9.40 -6.70 17.01
CA TYR A 95 -10.76 -6.62 16.48
C TYR A 95 -10.72 -6.44 14.95
N GLU A 96 -11.43 -7.28 14.22
CA GLU A 96 -11.48 -7.24 12.74
C GLU A 96 -12.10 -5.92 12.22
N GLU A 97 -12.93 -5.26 13.04
CA GLU A 97 -13.58 -4.00 12.73
C GLU A 97 -12.64 -2.78 12.86
N VAL A 98 -11.49 -2.94 13.53
CA VAL A 98 -10.50 -1.87 13.69
C VAL A 98 -9.52 -1.95 12.52
N ILE A 99 -9.65 -0.99 11.61
CA ILE A 99 -8.82 -0.84 10.42
C ILE A 99 -7.90 0.37 10.56
N ASP A 100 -6.59 0.15 10.70
CA ASP A 100 -5.54 1.17 10.50
C ASP A 100 -4.18 0.51 10.15
#